data_AF-A0AA46Z3B5-F1
#
_entry.id   AF-A0AA46Z3B5-F1
#
_cell.length_a   1.000
_cell.length_b   1.000
_cell.length_c   1.000
_cell.angle_alpha   90.00
_cell.angle_beta   90.00
_cell.angle_gamma   90.00
#
_symmetry.space_group_name_H-M   'P 1'
#
loop_
_entity.id
_entity.type
_entity.pdbx_description
1 polymer ?
#
loop_
_entity_poly.entity_id
_entity_poly.type
_entity_poly.pdbx_seq_one_letter_code
_entity_poly.pdbx_strand_id
1 'polypeptide(L)'
;MGKLNMKDWINQTILNKKVISIPIMTHPGIELIGKTVHDAVTNGQVHYEAIKALCDKYPSAAATVIMDLTVEAEAFGAEIVFPENEVPSVSGRLLADEAAIETLEIPALNKGRIAQYLKANMLTAKNITDRPVLAGCIGPYSLAGRLYDMSKIMMLIYINPEAANTLLRKCTDFIIRYCMALKATGVNGVVMAEPAAGLLSNEDCLQYSSVFVKEIVEKVQDDHFTVVLHNCGNTGNCTQAMVYTGAAAYHFGNKINMEEALKEVPADALAMGNLDPVSLFKMLSPEEMKKATLQLLEATSAYPNFVLSSGCDIPPYTPLANINAFYTALEEFNETRN
;
A
#
# COMPACT_ATOMS: atom_id res chain seq x y z
N MET A 1 -4.86 -5.03 -27.33
CA MET A 1 -3.61 -4.79 -26.58
C MET A 1 -3.38 -5.98 -25.67
N GLY A 2 -2.15 -6.52 -25.62
CA GLY A 2 -1.82 -7.61 -24.70
C GLY A 2 -1.86 -7.15 -23.25
N LYS A 3 -1.94 -8.08 -22.29
CA LYS A 3 -1.87 -7.78 -20.86
C LYS A 3 -0.48 -7.21 -20.55
N LEU A 4 -0.41 -6.08 -19.83
CA LEU A 4 0.86 -5.46 -19.45
C LEU A 4 1.74 -6.46 -18.69
N ASN A 5 3.01 -6.60 -19.11
CA ASN A 5 4.00 -7.39 -18.40
C ASN A 5 4.67 -6.50 -17.34
N MET A 6 4.48 -6.85 -16.07
CA MET A 6 4.99 -6.08 -14.94
C MET A 6 6.47 -6.26 -14.70
N LYS A 7 7.04 -7.42 -15.04
CA LYS A 7 8.51 -7.59 -14.99
C LYS A 7 9.19 -6.68 -16.01
N ASP A 8 8.64 -6.60 -17.22
CA ASP A 8 9.14 -5.70 -18.24
C ASP A 8 8.99 -4.24 -17.82
N TRP A 9 7.84 -3.87 -17.23
CA TRP A 9 7.60 -2.50 -16.74
C TRP A 9 8.57 -2.10 -15.61
N ILE A 10 8.83 -2.99 -14.65
CA ILE A 10 9.83 -2.78 -13.59
C ILE A 10 11.23 -2.64 -14.18
N ASN A 11 11.64 -3.57 -15.05
CA ASN A 11 12.95 -3.51 -15.70
C ASN A 11 13.12 -2.23 -16.53
N GLN A 12 12.09 -1.81 -17.25
CA GLN A 12 12.10 -0.56 -18.01
C GLN A 12 12.21 0.65 -17.10
N THR A 13 11.55 0.63 -15.94
CA THR A 13 11.67 1.70 -14.94
C THR A 13 13.10 1.80 -14.41
N ILE A 14 13.72 0.67 -14.04
CA ILE A 14 15.09 0.63 -13.54
C ILE A 14 16.10 1.08 -14.60
N LEU A 15 15.89 0.70 -15.86
CA LEU A 15 16.77 1.10 -16.96
C LEU A 15 16.52 2.54 -17.44
N ASN A 16 15.45 3.20 -16.98
CA ASN A 16 15.13 4.56 -17.38
C ASN A 16 16.06 5.55 -16.67
N LYS A 17 16.56 6.54 -17.43
CA LYS A 17 17.33 7.66 -16.85
C LYS A 17 16.45 8.59 -16.01
N LYS A 18 15.16 8.66 -16.34
CA LYS A 18 14.17 9.51 -15.66
C LYS A 18 13.56 8.77 -14.49
N VAL A 19 13.44 9.47 -13.36
CA VAL A 19 12.72 9.01 -12.18
C VAL A 19 11.22 9.12 -12.44
N ILE A 20 10.46 8.11 -12.03
CA ILE A 20 9.00 8.13 -12.05
C ILE A 20 8.43 8.40 -10.66
N SER A 21 7.16 8.77 -10.56
CA SER A 21 6.47 8.92 -9.28
C SER A 21 5.18 8.14 -9.16
N ILE A 22 4.90 7.65 -7.95
CA ILE A 22 3.66 6.91 -7.61
C ILE A 22 3.20 7.31 -6.20
N PRO A 23 2.78 8.57 -5.96
CA PRO A 23 2.29 8.99 -4.65
C PRO A 23 0.92 8.33 -4.34
N ILE A 24 0.68 8.04 -3.06
CA ILE A 24 -0.61 7.51 -2.58
C ILE A 24 -1.52 8.71 -2.26
N MET A 25 -2.59 8.89 -3.05
CA MET A 25 -3.40 10.12 -3.04
C MET A 25 -4.91 9.84 -2.86
N THR A 26 -5.32 8.98 -1.93
CA THR A 26 -6.73 8.60 -1.75
C THR A 26 -7.63 9.82 -1.56
N HIS A 27 -7.35 10.67 -0.59
CA HIS A 27 -8.22 11.80 -0.22
C HIS A 27 -8.27 12.87 -1.32
N PRO A 28 -7.14 13.32 -1.89
CA PRO A 28 -7.18 14.24 -3.03
C PRO A 28 -8.09 13.75 -4.19
N GLY A 29 -8.09 12.45 -4.50
CA GLY A 29 -8.94 11.93 -5.58
C GLY A 29 -10.44 12.02 -5.27
N ILE A 30 -10.81 11.74 -4.03
CA ILE A 30 -12.18 11.83 -3.53
C ILE A 30 -12.67 13.29 -3.55
N GLU A 31 -11.82 14.22 -3.12
CA GLU A 31 -12.11 15.65 -3.10
C GLU A 31 -12.27 16.24 -4.51
N LEU A 32 -11.48 15.77 -5.49
CA LEU A 32 -11.57 16.21 -6.89
C LEU A 32 -12.95 15.93 -7.52
N ILE A 33 -13.65 14.90 -7.06
CA ILE A 33 -14.99 14.54 -7.54
C ILE A 33 -16.12 15.06 -6.62
N GLY A 34 -15.78 15.84 -5.59
CA GLY A 34 -16.75 16.42 -4.66
C GLY A 34 -17.51 15.39 -3.83
N LYS A 35 -16.88 14.25 -3.51
CA LYS A 35 -17.47 13.16 -2.72
C LYS A 35 -16.85 13.08 -1.33
N THR A 36 -17.48 12.30 -0.46
CA THR A 36 -16.96 12.03 0.89
C THR A 36 -16.13 10.75 0.91
N VAL A 37 -15.33 10.57 1.97
CA VAL A 37 -14.60 9.30 2.19
C VAL A 37 -15.59 8.15 2.27
N HIS A 38 -16.70 8.30 3.00
CA HIS A 38 -17.76 7.31 3.10
C HIS A 38 -18.30 6.88 1.73
N ASP A 39 -18.60 7.83 0.83
CA ASP A 39 -19.09 7.51 -0.52
C ASP A 39 -18.08 6.63 -1.28
N ALA A 40 -16.81 6.99 -1.24
CA ALA A 40 -15.76 6.30 -1.98
C ALA A 40 -15.48 4.89 -1.43
N VAL A 41 -15.49 4.71 -0.11
CA VAL A 41 -15.18 3.40 0.51
C VAL A 41 -16.39 2.45 0.57
N THR A 42 -17.59 2.92 0.22
CA THR A 42 -18.82 2.10 0.22
C THR A 42 -19.44 1.91 -1.18
N ASN A 43 -18.97 2.64 -2.19
CA ASN A 43 -19.48 2.54 -3.56
C ASN A 43 -18.34 2.42 -4.58
N GLY A 44 -18.20 1.24 -5.18
CA GLY A 44 -17.13 0.94 -6.12
C GLY A 44 -17.13 1.79 -7.40
N GLN A 45 -18.26 2.43 -7.76
CA GLN A 45 -18.30 3.39 -8.87
C GLN A 45 -17.65 4.72 -8.48
N VAL A 46 -18.01 5.25 -7.30
CA VAL A 46 -17.43 6.50 -6.77
C VAL A 46 -15.94 6.34 -6.51
N HIS A 47 -15.54 5.18 -5.96
CA HIS A 47 -14.15 4.79 -5.81
C HIS A 47 -13.38 4.91 -7.12
N TYR A 48 -13.86 4.25 -8.18
CA TYR A 48 -13.23 4.30 -9.50
C TYR A 48 -13.15 5.74 -10.05
N GLU A 49 -14.23 6.53 -9.91
CA GLU A 49 -14.27 7.92 -10.37
C GLU A 49 -13.19 8.78 -9.70
N ALA A 50 -12.94 8.58 -8.41
CA ALA A 50 -11.87 9.26 -7.67
C ALA A 50 -10.48 8.90 -8.23
N ILE A 51 -10.23 7.62 -8.52
CA ILE A 51 -8.96 7.16 -9.12
C ILE A 51 -8.78 7.72 -10.53
N LYS A 52 -9.85 7.70 -11.34
CA LYS A 52 -9.82 8.26 -12.69
C LYS A 52 -9.51 9.77 -12.66
N ALA A 53 -10.15 10.53 -11.78
CA ALA A 53 -9.92 11.96 -11.65
C ALA A 53 -8.45 12.29 -11.33
N LEU A 54 -7.78 11.48 -10.50
CA LEU A 54 -6.35 11.62 -10.24
C LEU A 54 -5.49 11.29 -11.46
N CYS A 55 -5.78 10.18 -12.14
CA CYS A 55 -4.99 9.73 -13.30
C CYS A 55 -5.11 10.68 -14.49
N ASP A 56 -6.27 11.30 -14.67
CA ASP A 56 -6.51 12.33 -15.70
C ASP A 56 -5.76 13.63 -15.38
N LYS A 57 -5.59 13.96 -14.08
CA LYS A 57 -4.99 15.22 -13.63
C LYS A 57 -3.48 15.15 -13.47
N TYR A 58 -2.95 14.00 -13.05
CA TYR A 58 -1.55 13.86 -12.63
C TYR A 58 -0.82 12.73 -13.35
N PRO A 59 0.47 12.93 -13.71
CA PRO A 59 1.27 11.95 -14.44
C PRO A 59 1.88 10.87 -13.53
N SER A 60 1.12 10.36 -12.55
CA SER A 60 1.56 9.23 -11.71
C SER A 60 1.82 8.00 -12.59
N ALA A 61 2.94 7.33 -12.43
CA ALA A 61 3.35 6.23 -13.29
C ALA A 61 2.56 4.93 -13.09
N ALA A 62 1.78 4.84 -12.01
CA ALA A 62 0.77 3.81 -11.81
C ALA A 62 -0.48 4.42 -11.15
N ALA A 63 -1.64 3.79 -11.39
CA ALA A 63 -2.87 4.12 -10.69
C ALA A 63 -2.97 3.28 -9.41
N THR A 64 -2.98 3.93 -8.24
CA THR A 64 -3.18 3.27 -6.95
C THR A 64 -4.66 3.34 -6.57
N VAL A 65 -5.32 2.20 -6.47
CA VAL A 65 -6.72 2.09 -6.06
C VAL A 65 -6.80 2.32 -4.53
N ILE A 66 -7.84 3.02 -4.07
CA ILE A 66 -8.05 3.30 -2.63
C ILE A 66 -7.88 2.03 -1.79
N MET A 67 -7.09 2.15 -0.74
CA MET A 67 -6.80 1.11 0.23
C MET A 67 -7.45 1.46 1.56
N ASP A 68 -8.28 0.55 2.06
CA ASP A 68 -8.97 0.66 3.36
C ASP A 68 -8.70 -0.63 4.13
N LEU A 69 -7.90 -0.52 5.20
CA LEU A 69 -7.44 -1.66 5.99
C LEU A 69 -8.52 -2.28 6.87
N THR A 70 -9.77 -1.82 6.76
CA THR A 70 -10.92 -2.38 7.47
C THR A 70 -11.74 -3.34 6.62
N VAL A 71 -11.57 -3.38 5.30
CA VAL A 71 -12.40 -4.17 4.38
C VAL A 71 -12.26 -5.65 4.66
N GLU A 72 -11.03 -6.13 4.87
CA GLU A 72 -10.76 -7.51 5.18
C GLU A 72 -11.25 -7.85 6.59
N ALA A 73 -11.03 -6.97 7.57
CA ALA A 73 -11.54 -7.16 8.94
C ALA A 73 -13.08 -7.24 8.99
N GLU A 74 -13.77 -6.37 8.25
CA GLU A 74 -15.22 -6.37 8.08
C GLU A 74 -15.71 -7.69 7.48
N ALA A 75 -14.99 -8.25 6.50
CA ALA A 75 -15.34 -9.54 5.90
C ALA A 75 -15.31 -10.68 6.93
N PHE A 76 -14.39 -10.62 7.90
CA PHE A 76 -14.34 -11.54 9.06
C PHE A 76 -15.44 -11.26 10.11
N GLY A 77 -16.17 -10.15 9.99
CA GLY A 77 -17.26 -9.77 10.89
C GLY A 77 -16.88 -8.73 11.94
N ALA A 78 -15.72 -8.08 11.83
CA ALA A 78 -15.36 -6.98 12.72
C ALA A 78 -16.30 -5.77 12.50
N GLU A 79 -16.65 -5.08 13.59
CA GLU A 79 -17.47 -3.88 13.54
C GLU A 79 -16.65 -2.69 13.03
N ILE A 80 -17.18 -1.97 12.04
CA ILE A 80 -16.50 -0.83 11.41
C ILE A 80 -17.20 0.47 11.76
N VAL A 81 -16.42 1.44 12.21
CA VAL A 81 -16.85 2.83 12.42
C VAL A 81 -16.44 3.65 11.20
N PHE A 82 -17.37 4.46 10.71
CA PHE A 82 -17.18 5.38 9.59
C PHE A 82 -17.26 6.82 10.10
N PRO A 83 -16.12 7.44 10.46
CA PRO A 83 -16.09 8.87 10.77
C PRO A 83 -16.42 9.68 9.51
N GLU A 84 -17.00 10.86 9.67
CA GLU A 84 -17.46 11.68 8.55
C GLU A 84 -16.33 12.11 7.59
N ASN A 85 -15.14 12.38 8.12
CA ASN A 85 -14.02 12.94 7.37
C ASN A 85 -12.71 12.11 7.48
N GLU A 86 -12.80 10.86 7.92
CA GLU A 86 -11.63 9.98 8.08
C GLU A 86 -11.87 8.62 7.43
N VAL A 87 -10.79 7.88 7.20
CA VAL A 87 -10.88 6.49 6.77
C VAL A 87 -11.53 5.63 7.86
N PRO A 88 -12.24 4.55 7.49
CA PRO A 88 -12.92 3.71 8.47
C PRO A 88 -11.94 3.07 9.47
N SER A 89 -12.44 2.74 10.65
CA SER A 89 -11.66 2.06 11.69
C SER A 89 -12.42 0.87 12.27
N VAL A 90 -11.69 -0.12 12.78
CA VAL A 90 -12.29 -1.25 13.51
C VAL A 90 -12.62 -0.80 14.92
N SER A 91 -13.85 -1.06 15.37
CA SER A 91 -14.30 -0.85 16.75
C SER A 91 -13.98 -2.08 17.59
N GLY A 92 -13.30 -1.86 18.73
CA GLY A 92 -12.99 -2.91 19.68
C GLY A 92 -12.14 -4.03 19.08
N ARG A 93 -12.52 -5.28 19.35
CA ARG A 93 -11.87 -6.49 18.84
C ARG A 93 -12.91 -7.53 18.48
N LEU A 94 -12.67 -8.29 17.42
CA LEU A 94 -13.52 -9.42 17.04
C LEU A 94 -13.21 -10.64 17.91
N LEU A 95 -11.93 -10.87 18.16
CA LEU A 95 -11.43 -12.08 18.83
C LEU A 95 -11.06 -11.77 20.28
N ALA A 96 -11.67 -12.50 21.21
CA ALA A 96 -11.51 -12.25 22.63
C ALA A 96 -10.31 -12.97 23.26
N ASP A 97 -9.95 -14.14 22.74
CA ASP A 97 -8.98 -15.09 23.31
C ASP A 97 -8.53 -16.11 22.25
N GLU A 98 -7.68 -17.07 22.65
CA GLU A 98 -7.18 -18.11 21.75
C GLU A 98 -8.27 -19.08 21.27
N ALA A 99 -9.29 -19.37 22.08
CA ALA A 99 -10.40 -20.24 21.67
C ALA A 99 -11.23 -19.61 20.53
N ALA A 100 -11.37 -18.28 20.55
CA ALA A 100 -11.97 -17.54 19.44
C ALA A 100 -11.11 -17.61 18.16
N ILE A 101 -9.77 -17.66 18.27
CA ILE A 101 -8.88 -17.85 17.12
C ILE A 101 -9.08 -19.23 16.49
N GLU A 102 -9.14 -20.28 17.30
CA GLU A 102 -9.30 -21.66 16.82
C GLU A 102 -10.57 -21.83 15.99
N THR A 103 -11.69 -21.30 16.52
CA THR A 103 -13.02 -21.41 15.92
C THR A 103 -13.30 -20.38 14.81
N LEU A 104 -12.41 -19.40 14.60
CA LEU A 104 -12.57 -18.39 13.56
C LEU A 104 -12.64 -19.01 12.17
N GLU A 105 -13.74 -18.79 11.46
CA GLU A 105 -13.87 -19.25 10.07
C GLU A 105 -13.28 -18.22 9.09
N ILE A 106 -12.68 -18.71 8.01
CA ILE A 106 -12.22 -17.85 6.92
C ILE A 106 -13.43 -17.47 6.06
N PRO A 107 -13.81 -16.19 5.99
CA PRO A 107 -15.04 -15.78 5.32
C PRO A 107 -14.96 -15.97 3.79
N ALA A 108 -16.13 -15.95 3.16
CA ALA A 108 -16.25 -15.85 1.71
C ALA A 108 -16.03 -14.40 1.24
N LEU A 109 -15.54 -14.23 0.00
CA LEU A 109 -15.27 -12.91 -0.58
C LEU A 109 -16.53 -12.11 -0.98
N ASN A 110 -17.72 -12.60 -0.66
CA ASN A 110 -18.99 -11.88 -0.83
C ASN A 110 -19.47 -11.21 0.48
N LYS A 111 -18.64 -11.20 1.53
CA LYS A 111 -18.92 -10.56 2.82
C LYS A 111 -18.41 -9.12 2.86
N GLY A 112 -19.00 -8.33 3.75
CA GLY A 112 -18.65 -6.92 3.95
C GLY A 112 -18.68 -6.12 2.64
N ARG A 113 -17.75 -5.18 2.51
CA ARG A 113 -17.63 -4.32 1.32
C ARG A 113 -16.72 -4.88 0.22
N ILE A 114 -16.22 -6.12 0.31
CA ILE A 114 -15.29 -6.71 -0.68
C ILE A 114 -15.81 -6.56 -2.12
N ALA A 115 -17.12 -6.77 -2.35
CA ALA A 115 -17.70 -6.65 -3.69
C ALA A 115 -17.57 -5.24 -4.29
N GLN A 116 -17.58 -4.19 -3.46
CA GLN A 116 -17.40 -2.80 -3.92
C GLN A 116 -15.95 -2.55 -4.31
N TYR A 117 -14.99 -3.08 -3.57
CA TYR A 117 -13.57 -2.98 -3.90
C TYR A 117 -13.22 -3.78 -5.16
N LEU A 118 -13.77 -4.99 -5.32
CA LEU A 118 -13.60 -5.76 -6.56
C LEU A 118 -14.22 -5.02 -7.77
N LYS A 119 -15.40 -4.39 -7.59
CA LYS A 119 -16.02 -3.56 -8.61
C LYS A 119 -15.16 -2.36 -8.99
N ALA A 120 -14.61 -1.64 -8.00
CA ALA A 120 -13.74 -0.50 -8.24
C ALA A 120 -12.49 -0.91 -9.03
N ASN A 121 -11.79 -1.97 -8.60
CA ASN A 121 -10.60 -2.48 -9.27
C ASN A 121 -10.88 -2.91 -10.72
N MET A 122 -12.00 -3.59 -10.96
CA MET A 122 -12.44 -3.97 -12.31
C MET A 122 -12.71 -2.75 -13.20
N LEU A 123 -13.41 -1.74 -12.68
CA LEU A 123 -13.69 -0.51 -13.42
C LEU A 123 -12.40 0.26 -13.73
N THR A 124 -11.48 0.36 -12.77
CA THR A 124 -10.19 1.02 -12.96
C THR A 124 -9.36 0.29 -14.00
N ALA A 125 -9.17 -1.02 -13.88
CA ALA A 125 -8.40 -1.82 -14.84
C ALA A 125 -8.99 -1.80 -16.27
N LYS A 126 -10.31 -1.68 -16.40
CA LYS A 126 -10.98 -1.58 -17.70
C LYS A 126 -10.78 -0.23 -18.38
N ASN A 127 -10.75 0.86 -17.61
CA ASN A 127 -10.79 2.22 -18.16
C ASN A 127 -9.45 2.96 -18.12
N ILE A 128 -8.51 2.54 -17.26
CA ILE A 128 -7.14 3.07 -17.19
C ILE A 128 -6.22 2.05 -17.85
N THR A 129 -5.73 2.38 -19.04
CA THR A 129 -5.01 1.42 -19.92
C THR A 129 -3.63 1.92 -20.36
N ASP A 130 -3.26 3.14 -19.97
CA ASP A 130 -2.00 3.81 -20.27
C ASP A 130 -0.90 3.53 -19.23
N ARG A 131 -1.25 2.93 -18.09
CA ARG A 131 -0.33 2.65 -16.97
C ARG A 131 -0.78 1.45 -16.13
N PRO A 132 0.10 0.83 -15.32
CA PRO A 132 -0.32 -0.21 -14.38
C PRO A 132 -1.39 0.27 -13.40
N VAL A 133 -2.32 -0.62 -13.04
CA VAL A 133 -3.26 -0.42 -11.94
C VAL A 133 -2.87 -1.32 -10.77
N LEU A 134 -2.72 -0.73 -9.59
CA LEU A 134 -2.36 -1.40 -8.34
C LEU A 134 -3.54 -1.35 -7.38
N ALA A 135 -4.06 -2.53 -7.01
CA ALA A 135 -5.07 -2.67 -5.97
C ALA A 135 -4.50 -2.33 -4.57
N GLY A 136 -5.36 -2.26 -3.55
CA GLY A 136 -4.95 -2.19 -2.15
C GLY A 136 -5.43 -3.42 -1.38
N CYS A 137 -4.60 -3.92 -0.46
CA CYS A 137 -5.01 -4.89 0.56
C CYS A 137 -4.19 -4.72 1.84
N ILE A 138 -4.71 -5.21 2.95
CA ILE A 138 -3.94 -5.36 4.19
C ILE A 138 -3.07 -6.62 4.16
N GLY A 139 -1.92 -6.59 4.84
CA GLY A 139 -1.10 -7.78 5.05
C GLY A 139 -1.55 -8.64 6.26
N PRO A 140 -1.11 -9.92 6.35
CA PRO A 140 -1.55 -10.86 7.38
C PRO A 140 -1.37 -10.42 8.83
N TYR A 141 -0.23 -9.81 9.18
CA TYR A 141 0.05 -9.46 10.58
C TYR A 141 -0.81 -8.28 11.05
N SER A 142 -0.96 -7.29 10.18
CA SER A 142 -1.82 -6.13 10.40
C SER A 142 -3.28 -6.54 10.48
N LEU A 143 -3.74 -7.48 9.63
CA LEU A 143 -5.09 -8.04 9.73
C LEU A 143 -5.29 -8.79 11.05
N ALA A 144 -4.34 -9.64 11.43
CA ALA A 144 -4.41 -10.39 12.69
C ALA A 144 -4.60 -9.44 13.88
N GLY A 145 -3.83 -8.35 13.94
CA GLY A 145 -4.03 -7.40 15.02
C GLY A 145 -5.31 -6.56 14.88
N ARG A 146 -5.86 -6.32 13.68
CA ARG A 146 -7.19 -5.69 13.53
C ARG A 146 -8.30 -6.60 14.08
N LEU A 147 -8.13 -7.92 14.00
CA LEU A 147 -9.09 -8.89 14.52
C LEU A 147 -8.91 -9.14 16.04
N TYR A 148 -7.67 -9.19 16.52
CA TYR A 148 -7.32 -9.60 17.89
C TYR A 148 -7.03 -8.46 18.88
N ASP A 149 -6.82 -7.23 18.39
CA ASP A 149 -6.17 -6.08 19.04
C ASP A 149 -4.64 -6.03 18.83
N MET A 150 -4.12 -4.84 18.51
CA MET A 150 -2.69 -4.59 18.24
C MET A 150 -1.79 -4.95 19.42
N SER A 151 -2.13 -4.49 20.61
CA SER A 151 -1.30 -4.73 21.79
C SER A 151 -1.33 -6.21 22.17
N LYS A 152 -2.49 -6.85 21.99
CA LYS A 152 -2.67 -8.28 22.29
C LYS A 152 -1.95 -9.18 21.32
N ILE A 153 -1.95 -8.90 20.01
CA ILE A 153 -1.20 -9.74 19.05
C ILE A 153 0.30 -9.65 19.30
N MET A 154 0.82 -8.45 19.65
CA MET A 154 2.23 -8.26 20.01
C MET A 154 2.62 -9.03 21.28
N MET A 155 1.69 -9.24 22.22
CA MET A 155 1.93 -10.12 23.36
C MET A 155 1.78 -11.60 22.99
N LEU A 156 0.81 -11.93 22.15
CA LEU A 156 0.46 -13.30 21.77
C LEU A 156 1.64 -14.03 21.13
N ILE A 157 2.42 -13.35 20.28
CA ILE A 157 3.62 -13.93 19.66
C ILE A 157 4.67 -14.42 20.67
N TYR A 158 4.65 -13.92 21.92
CA TYR A 158 5.54 -14.38 22.98
C TYR A 158 4.89 -15.39 23.92
N ILE A 159 3.63 -15.17 24.30
CA ILE A 159 2.97 -15.99 25.33
C ILE A 159 2.31 -17.25 24.75
N ASN A 160 1.89 -17.22 23.49
CA ASN A 160 1.32 -18.36 22.77
C ASN A 160 1.59 -18.27 21.26
N PRO A 161 2.82 -18.57 20.81
CA PRO A 161 3.20 -18.52 19.41
C PRO A 161 2.33 -19.38 18.49
N GLU A 162 1.81 -20.51 18.98
CA GLU A 162 0.98 -21.42 18.19
C GLU A 162 -0.38 -20.79 17.84
N ALA A 163 -1.02 -20.14 18.82
CA ALA A 163 -2.25 -19.38 18.58
C ALA A 163 -2.01 -18.20 17.63
N ALA A 164 -0.90 -17.46 17.80
CA ALA A 164 -0.53 -16.38 16.89
C ALA A 164 -0.36 -16.90 15.45
N ASN A 165 0.39 -17.98 15.25
CA ASN A 165 0.59 -18.60 13.93
C ASN A 165 -0.73 -19.10 13.33
N THR A 166 -1.64 -19.65 14.15
CA THR A 166 -2.98 -20.08 13.70
C THR A 166 -3.79 -18.90 13.16
N LEU A 167 -3.80 -17.77 13.86
CA LEU A 167 -4.47 -16.55 13.39
C LEU A 167 -3.83 -16.02 12.10
N LEU A 168 -2.50 -15.88 12.09
CA LEU A 168 -1.74 -15.42 10.93
C LEU A 168 -1.98 -16.32 9.71
N ARG A 169 -2.10 -17.63 9.93
CA ARG A 169 -2.42 -18.56 8.86
C ARG A 169 -3.78 -18.28 8.24
N LYS A 170 -4.84 -18.14 9.07
CA LYS A 170 -6.20 -17.82 8.61
C LYS A 170 -6.26 -16.48 7.87
N CYS A 171 -5.58 -15.46 8.38
CA CYS A 171 -5.43 -14.16 7.71
C CYS A 171 -4.75 -14.33 6.34
N THR A 172 -3.65 -15.08 6.27
CA THR A 172 -2.93 -15.30 5.02
C THR A 172 -3.78 -16.03 3.98
N ASP A 173 -4.48 -17.09 4.37
CA ASP A 173 -5.34 -17.86 3.46
C ASP A 173 -6.46 -16.99 2.87
N PHE A 174 -7.03 -16.08 3.68
CA PHE A 174 -7.96 -15.07 3.20
C PHE A 174 -7.31 -14.11 2.21
N ILE A 175 -6.15 -13.53 2.56
CA ILE A 175 -5.45 -12.55 1.71
C ILE A 175 -5.01 -13.17 0.38
N ILE A 176 -4.54 -14.41 0.34
CA ILE A 176 -4.24 -15.12 -0.92
C ILE A 176 -5.49 -15.16 -1.81
N ARG A 177 -6.63 -15.60 -1.27
CA ARG A 177 -7.89 -15.66 -2.02
C ARG A 177 -8.32 -14.28 -2.52
N TYR A 178 -8.15 -13.26 -1.68
CA TYR A 178 -8.52 -11.89 -2.03
C TYR A 178 -7.61 -11.30 -3.11
N CYS A 179 -6.29 -11.45 -3.00
CA CYS A 179 -5.32 -11.06 -4.03
C CYS A 179 -5.58 -11.77 -5.36
N MET A 180 -5.95 -13.06 -5.36
CA MET A 180 -6.34 -13.78 -6.57
C MET A 180 -7.62 -13.21 -7.19
N ALA A 181 -8.61 -12.83 -6.37
CA ALA A 181 -9.82 -12.16 -6.85
C ALA A 181 -9.52 -10.76 -7.42
N LEU A 182 -8.65 -9.98 -6.77
CA LEU A 182 -8.17 -8.71 -7.27
C LEU A 182 -7.48 -8.89 -8.62
N LYS A 183 -6.54 -9.83 -8.73
CA LYS A 183 -5.86 -10.20 -9.99
C LYS A 183 -6.83 -10.55 -11.10
N ALA A 184 -7.93 -11.23 -10.79
CA ALA A 184 -8.97 -11.57 -11.76
C ALA A 184 -9.78 -10.36 -12.27
N THR A 185 -9.76 -9.23 -11.56
CA THR A 185 -10.40 -7.98 -12.03
C THR A 185 -9.64 -7.31 -13.18
N GLY A 186 -8.39 -7.72 -13.42
CA GLY A 186 -7.54 -7.21 -14.49
C GLY A 186 -6.46 -6.22 -14.04
N VAL A 187 -6.39 -5.89 -12.74
CA VAL A 187 -5.30 -5.06 -12.20
C VAL A 187 -3.95 -5.75 -12.35
N ASN A 188 -2.89 -4.96 -12.32
CA ASN A 188 -1.51 -5.38 -12.56
C ASN A 188 -0.72 -5.63 -11.28
N GLY A 189 -1.33 -5.46 -10.12
CA GLY A 189 -0.67 -5.72 -8.86
C GLY A 189 -1.50 -5.28 -7.67
N VAL A 190 -0.87 -5.35 -6.50
CA VAL A 190 -1.45 -4.92 -5.23
C VAL A 190 -0.40 -4.23 -4.39
N VAL A 191 -0.78 -3.11 -3.78
CA VAL A 191 -0.09 -2.51 -2.64
C VAL A 191 -0.61 -3.21 -1.38
N MET A 192 0.24 -4.02 -0.76
CA MET A 192 -0.07 -4.71 0.49
C MET A 192 0.46 -3.89 1.66
N ALA A 193 -0.42 -3.32 2.46
CA ALA A 193 -0.03 -2.56 3.63
C ALA A 193 0.12 -3.44 4.86
N GLU A 194 1.33 -3.48 5.40
CA GLU A 194 1.72 -4.26 6.57
C GLU A 194 2.33 -3.39 7.68
N PRO A 195 1.68 -2.26 8.09
CA PRO A 195 2.29 -1.30 9.01
C PRO A 195 2.53 -1.85 10.42
N ALA A 196 1.69 -2.79 10.89
CA ALA A 196 1.83 -3.34 12.23
C ALA A 196 3.10 -4.19 12.38
N ALA A 197 3.58 -4.82 11.31
CA ALA A 197 4.84 -5.57 11.34
C ALA A 197 6.05 -4.66 11.51
N GLY A 198 5.94 -3.38 11.12
CA GLY A 198 6.98 -2.37 11.36
C GLY A 198 7.26 -2.09 12.84
N LEU A 199 6.33 -2.45 13.73
CA LEU A 199 6.47 -2.30 15.18
C LEU A 199 7.30 -3.42 15.83
N LEU A 200 7.65 -4.46 15.08
CA LEU A 200 8.39 -5.63 15.56
C LEU A 200 9.91 -5.44 15.40
N SER A 201 10.69 -6.26 16.11
CA SER A 201 12.11 -6.48 15.79
C SER A 201 12.25 -7.06 14.38
N ASN A 202 13.45 -7.01 13.79
CA ASN A 202 13.68 -7.63 12.49
C ASN A 202 13.39 -9.14 12.53
N GLU A 203 13.81 -9.82 13.59
CA GLU A 203 13.61 -11.26 13.80
C GLU A 203 12.11 -11.61 13.94
N ASP A 204 11.38 -10.89 14.79
CA ASP A 204 9.95 -11.13 14.98
C ASP A 204 9.15 -10.76 13.73
N CYS A 205 9.53 -9.68 13.03
CA CYS A 205 8.95 -9.31 11.74
C CYS A 205 9.18 -10.41 10.70
N LEU A 206 10.35 -11.04 10.67
CA LEU A 206 10.63 -12.16 9.79
C LEU A 206 9.70 -13.34 10.08
N GLN A 207 9.64 -13.75 11.35
CA GLN A 207 8.90 -14.94 11.80
C GLN A 207 7.38 -14.80 11.75
N TYR A 208 6.83 -13.64 12.11
CA TYR A 208 5.38 -13.46 12.29
C TYR A 208 4.71 -12.64 11.20
N SER A 209 5.47 -12.06 10.27
CA SER A 209 4.91 -11.33 9.12
C SER A 209 5.53 -11.81 7.81
N SER A 210 6.85 -11.72 7.70
CA SER A 210 7.54 -11.83 6.40
C SER A 210 7.42 -13.23 5.78
N VAL A 211 7.45 -14.30 6.58
CA VAL A 211 7.19 -15.67 6.08
C VAL A 211 5.79 -15.82 5.46
N PHE A 212 4.78 -15.16 6.04
CA PHE A 212 3.40 -15.20 5.56
C PHE A 212 3.22 -14.32 4.32
N VAL A 213 3.82 -13.13 4.31
CA VAL A 213 3.83 -12.25 3.13
C VAL A 213 4.57 -12.92 1.97
N LYS A 214 5.71 -13.56 2.22
CA LYS A 214 6.47 -14.32 1.23
C LYS A 214 5.62 -15.39 0.54
N GLU A 215 4.85 -16.15 1.30
CA GLU A 215 3.94 -17.14 0.73
C GLU A 215 2.87 -16.51 -0.18
N ILE A 216 2.34 -15.34 0.21
CA ILE A 216 1.40 -14.60 -0.65
C ILE A 216 2.10 -14.19 -1.94
N VAL A 217 3.28 -13.57 -1.85
CA VAL A 217 4.09 -13.17 -3.01
C VAL A 217 4.30 -14.35 -3.94
N GLU A 218 4.79 -15.49 -3.43
CA GLU A 218 5.07 -16.69 -4.23
C GLU A 218 3.83 -17.26 -4.92
N LYS A 219 2.64 -17.09 -4.34
CA LYS A 219 1.37 -17.56 -4.92
C LYS A 219 0.78 -16.60 -5.94
N VAL A 220 0.90 -15.28 -5.75
CA VAL A 220 0.15 -14.29 -6.55
C VAL A 220 1.00 -13.54 -7.56
N GLN A 221 2.28 -13.32 -7.25
CA GLN A 221 3.19 -12.54 -8.08
C GLN A 221 3.61 -13.33 -9.32
N ASP A 222 3.43 -12.73 -10.51
CA ASP A 222 3.86 -13.30 -11.78
C ASP A 222 4.21 -12.20 -12.79
N ASP A 223 4.36 -12.58 -14.06
CA ASP A 223 4.70 -11.65 -15.15
C ASP A 223 3.68 -10.53 -15.35
N HIS A 224 2.46 -10.65 -14.80
CA HIS A 224 1.37 -9.70 -15.03
C HIS A 224 0.74 -9.15 -13.74
N PHE A 225 1.20 -9.60 -12.57
CA PHE A 225 0.71 -9.18 -11.28
C PHE A 225 1.87 -9.02 -10.29
N THR A 226 2.10 -7.81 -9.80
CA THR A 226 3.18 -7.50 -8.84
C THR A 226 2.64 -7.28 -7.43
N VAL A 227 3.39 -7.73 -6.41
CA VAL A 227 3.17 -7.28 -5.03
C VAL A 227 4.10 -6.12 -4.73
N VAL A 228 3.53 -4.99 -4.32
CA VAL A 228 4.23 -3.86 -3.71
C VAL A 228 4.01 -3.94 -2.21
N LEU A 229 5.04 -4.24 -1.42
CA LEU A 229 4.91 -4.31 0.03
C LEU A 229 5.07 -2.91 0.62
N HIS A 230 4.05 -2.40 1.30
CA HIS A 230 4.06 -1.11 1.98
C HIS A 230 4.18 -1.31 3.50
N ASN A 231 5.17 -0.65 4.12
CA ASN A 231 5.30 -0.66 5.58
C ASN A 231 5.76 0.71 6.08
N CYS A 232 4.81 1.53 6.53
CA CYS A 232 5.09 2.83 7.13
C CYS A 232 5.43 2.78 8.63
N GLY A 233 5.26 1.63 9.28
CA GLY A 233 5.71 1.40 10.66
C GLY A 233 7.20 1.10 10.76
N ASN A 234 7.82 0.63 9.67
CA ASN A 234 9.27 0.39 9.63
C ASN A 234 10.02 1.73 9.66
N THR A 235 10.88 1.89 10.66
CA THR A 235 11.74 3.07 10.83
C THR A 235 13.22 2.79 10.51
N GLY A 236 13.50 1.62 9.93
CA GLY A 236 14.84 1.07 9.66
C GLY A 236 15.13 -0.20 10.45
N ASN A 237 14.28 -0.54 11.43
CA ASN A 237 14.43 -1.69 12.32
C ASN A 237 14.13 -3.05 11.68
N CYS A 238 13.41 -3.11 10.56
CA CYS A 238 12.99 -4.38 9.95
C CYS A 238 13.05 -4.40 8.41
N THR A 239 13.94 -3.60 7.82
CA THR A 239 14.08 -3.51 6.35
C THR A 239 14.50 -4.84 5.73
N GLN A 240 15.44 -5.57 6.35
CA GLN A 240 15.84 -6.90 5.86
C GLN A 240 14.69 -7.90 5.87
N ALA A 241 13.87 -7.92 6.92
CA ALA A 241 12.67 -8.76 6.99
C ALA A 241 11.67 -8.40 5.88
N MET A 242 11.48 -7.10 5.62
CA MET A 242 10.64 -6.63 4.51
C MET A 242 11.17 -7.13 3.16
N VAL A 243 12.48 -7.03 2.90
CA VAL A 243 13.12 -7.50 1.65
C VAL A 243 13.09 -9.02 1.51
N TYR A 244 13.16 -9.77 2.61
CA TYR A 244 13.09 -11.23 2.62
C TYR A 244 11.81 -11.79 1.96
N THR A 245 10.73 -10.99 1.92
CA THR A 245 9.46 -11.38 1.31
C THR A 245 9.55 -11.68 -0.19
N GLY A 246 10.52 -11.10 -0.90
CA GLY A 246 10.68 -11.26 -2.35
C GLY A 246 9.63 -10.51 -3.19
N ALA A 247 8.95 -9.53 -2.61
CA ALA A 247 8.08 -8.62 -3.37
C ALA A 247 8.89 -7.89 -4.45
N ALA A 248 8.28 -7.62 -5.61
CA ALA A 248 8.99 -6.93 -6.69
C ALA A 248 9.15 -5.41 -6.45
N ALA A 249 8.48 -4.88 -5.42
CA ALA A 249 8.61 -3.50 -5.01
C ALA A 249 8.35 -3.32 -3.51
N TYR A 250 9.02 -2.33 -2.92
CA TYR A 250 8.98 -1.99 -1.50
C TYR A 250 8.65 -0.52 -1.33
N HIS A 251 7.60 -0.19 -0.60
CA HIS A 251 7.17 1.17 -0.33
C HIS A 251 7.37 1.52 1.15
N PHE A 252 8.14 2.57 1.40
CA PHE A 252 8.63 2.91 2.73
C PHE A 252 7.92 4.13 3.34
N GLY A 253 7.75 4.11 4.67
CA GLY A 253 7.21 5.22 5.47
C GLY A 253 8.12 6.45 5.50
N ASN A 254 7.61 7.60 5.91
CA ASN A 254 8.38 8.86 5.98
C ASN A 254 9.38 8.95 7.15
N LYS A 255 9.39 7.97 8.07
CA LYS A 255 10.26 7.97 9.24
C LYS A 255 11.59 7.25 9.02
N ILE A 256 11.69 6.38 8.02
CA ILE A 256 12.94 5.68 7.69
C ILE A 256 13.84 6.56 6.83
N ASN A 257 15.16 6.38 6.97
CA ASN A 257 16.13 6.95 6.04
C ASN A 257 16.07 6.18 4.70
N MET A 258 15.64 6.86 3.65
CA MET A 258 15.45 6.24 2.33
C MET A 258 16.76 5.74 1.70
N GLU A 259 17.88 6.45 1.90
CA GLU A 259 19.18 6.03 1.37
C GLU A 259 19.68 4.75 2.04
N GLU A 260 19.46 4.59 3.35
CA GLU A 260 19.80 3.35 4.05
C GLU A 260 18.89 2.20 3.58
N ALA A 261 17.59 2.44 3.42
CA ALA A 261 16.66 1.45 2.90
C ALA A 261 17.05 0.96 1.50
N LEU A 262 17.44 1.89 0.62
CA LEU A 262 17.87 1.61 -0.75
C LEU A 262 19.11 0.69 -0.82
N LYS A 263 20.02 0.74 0.16
CA LYS A 263 21.17 -0.17 0.21
C LYS A 263 20.78 -1.63 0.47
N GLU A 264 19.63 -1.84 1.11
CA GLU A 264 19.13 -3.19 1.44
C GLU A 264 18.19 -3.75 0.38
N VAL A 265 17.55 -2.88 -0.43
CA VAL A 265 16.65 -3.31 -1.50
C VAL A 265 17.45 -3.89 -2.68
N PRO A 266 17.09 -5.08 -3.19
CA PRO A 266 17.71 -5.66 -4.38
C PRO A 266 17.60 -4.73 -5.59
N ALA A 267 18.65 -4.67 -6.41
CA ALA A 267 18.71 -3.77 -7.56
C ALA A 267 17.67 -4.06 -8.66
N ASP A 268 17.07 -5.26 -8.65
CA ASP A 268 16.00 -5.71 -9.54
C ASP A 268 14.59 -5.51 -8.98
N ALA A 269 14.47 -4.92 -7.78
CA ALA A 269 13.21 -4.55 -7.15
C ALA A 269 13.09 -3.04 -6.98
N LEU A 270 11.88 -2.49 -7.10
CA LEU A 270 11.65 -1.05 -6.92
C LEU A 270 11.63 -0.67 -5.44
N ALA A 271 12.18 0.50 -5.12
CA ALA A 271 12.10 1.11 -3.81
C ALA A 271 11.35 2.46 -3.91
N MET A 272 10.20 2.56 -3.24
CA MET A 272 9.27 3.67 -3.36
C MET A 272 9.21 4.48 -2.07
N GLY A 273 9.20 5.81 -2.18
CA GLY A 273 8.98 6.70 -1.05
C GLY A 273 9.79 8.01 -1.11
N ASN A 274 9.93 8.72 -0.01
CA ASN A 274 9.11 8.57 1.19
C ASN A 274 8.74 9.93 1.81
N LEU A 275 8.45 10.95 0.99
CA LEU A 275 8.12 12.29 1.47
C LEU A 275 6.95 12.29 2.46
N ASP A 276 7.08 13.01 3.57
CA ASP A 276 6.09 13.05 4.64
C ASP A 276 4.73 13.59 4.16
N PRO A 277 3.66 12.78 4.21
CA PRO A 277 2.33 13.19 3.74
C PRO A 277 1.70 14.33 4.55
N VAL A 278 2.06 14.48 5.83
CA VAL A 278 1.46 15.49 6.69
C VAL A 278 2.34 16.73 6.71
N SER A 279 3.60 16.58 7.14
CA SER A 279 4.45 17.74 7.34
C SER A 279 4.78 18.43 6.02
N LEU A 280 5.11 17.69 4.96
CA LEU A 280 5.47 18.29 3.67
C LEU A 280 4.23 18.60 2.82
N PHE A 281 3.43 17.58 2.50
CA PHE A 281 2.31 17.77 1.55
C PHE A 281 1.21 18.66 2.11
N LYS A 282 0.81 18.48 3.37
CA LYS A 282 -0.33 19.22 3.93
C LYS A 282 0.04 20.55 4.58
N MET A 283 1.16 20.61 5.30
CA MET A 283 1.45 21.75 6.19
C MET A 283 2.40 22.79 5.59
N LEU A 284 3.36 22.41 4.76
CA LEU A 284 4.36 23.35 4.21
C LEU A 284 3.84 24.14 3.01
N SER A 285 4.61 25.14 2.59
CA SER A 285 4.35 25.89 1.36
C SER A 285 4.74 25.10 0.09
N PRO A 286 4.21 25.47 -1.09
CA PRO A 286 4.61 24.85 -2.35
C PRO A 286 6.12 24.95 -2.63
N GLU A 287 6.76 26.06 -2.24
CA GLU A 287 8.20 26.25 -2.41
C GLU A 287 9.02 25.26 -1.56
N GLU A 288 8.63 25.08 -0.30
CA GLU A 288 9.28 24.13 0.60
C GLU A 288 9.02 22.67 0.18
N MET A 289 7.82 22.36 -0.28
CA MET A 289 7.47 21.04 -0.84
C MET A 289 8.35 20.71 -2.05
N LYS A 290 8.51 21.67 -2.97
CA LYS A 290 9.38 21.52 -4.14
C LYS A 290 10.82 21.29 -3.72
N LYS A 291 11.35 22.09 -2.80
CA LYS A 291 12.72 21.97 -2.27
C LYS A 291 12.96 20.61 -1.63
N ALA A 292 12.07 20.15 -0.75
CA ALA A 292 12.19 18.84 -0.10
C ALA A 292 12.14 17.69 -1.12
N THR A 293 11.31 17.82 -2.16
CA THR A 293 11.23 16.83 -3.24
C THR A 293 12.55 16.74 -4.02
N LEU A 294 13.13 17.89 -4.41
CA LEU A 294 14.43 17.93 -5.09
C LEU A 294 15.56 17.33 -4.24
N GLN A 295 15.58 17.66 -2.95
CA GLN A 295 16.58 17.11 -2.01
C GLN A 295 16.52 15.58 -1.94
N LEU A 296 15.32 15.00 -1.85
CA LEU A 296 15.17 13.54 -1.85
C LEU A 296 15.61 12.92 -3.18
N LEU A 297 15.25 13.54 -4.31
CA LEU A 297 15.65 13.09 -5.65
C LEU A 297 17.18 13.12 -5.83
N GLU A 298 17.84 14.18 -5.34
CA GLU A 298 19.30 14.30 -5.36
C GLU A 298 19.96 13.23 -4.49
N ALA A 299 19.49 13.03 -3.26
CA ALA A 299 20.01 12.04 -2.32
C ALA A 299 19.89 10.60 -2.85
N THR A 300 18.82 10.31 -3.59
CA THR A 300 18.54 8.98 -4.14
C THR A 300 19.02 8.79 -5.59
N SER A 301 19.68 9.80 -6.17
CA SER A 301 20.03 9.88 -7.60
C SER A 301 20.94 8.77 -8.13
N ALA A 302 21.66 8.09 -7.23
CA ALA A 302 22.54 6.96 -7.53
C ALA A 302 21.80 5.61 -7.65
N TYR A 303 20.53 5.56 -7.26
CA TYR A 303 19.75 4.33 -7.21
C TYR A 303 18.73 4.28 -8.36
N PRO A 304 19.00 3.51 -9.43
CA PRO A 304 18.12 3.47 -10.61
C PRO A 304 16.75 2.84 -10.33
N ASN A 305 16.64 2.04 -9.27
CA ASN A 305 15.42 1.40 -8.84
C ASN A 305 14.56 2.26 -7.89
N PHE A 306 14.94 3.51 -7.65
CA PHE A 306 14.17 4.45 -6.84
C PHE A 306 12.95 5.00 -7.59
N VAL A 307 11.81 5.03 -6.89
CA VAL A 307 10.56 5.63 -7.35
C VAL A 307 10.10 6.66 -6.34
N LEU A 308 9.90 7.90 -6.79
CA LEU A 308 9.48 8.99 -5.93
C LEU A 308 8.03 8.76 -5.44
N SER A 309 7.80 8.77 -4.14
CA SER A 309 6.44 8.64 -3.57
C SER A 309 6.29 9.43 -2.27
N SER A 310 5.04 9.63 -1.86
CA SER A 310 4.72 9.96 -0.47
C SER A 310 5.07 8.78 0.44
N GLY A 311 5.34 9.01 1.72
CA GLY A 311 5.64 7.93 2.68
C GLY A 311 4.41 7.11 3.10
N CYS A 312 3.22 7.66 2.90
CA CYS A 312 1.93 7.02 3.14
C CYS A 312 0.86 7.78 2.35
N ASP A 313 -0.41 7.53 2.65
CA ASP A 313 -1.53 8.24 2.04
C ASP A 313 -1.52 9.74 2.36
N ILE A 314 -1.76 10.56 1.35
CA ILE A 314 -1.88 12.01 1.51
C ILE A 314 -3.20 12.33 2.22
N PRO A 315 -3.17 13.09 3.34
CA PRO A 315 -4.33 13.34 4.17
C PRO A 315 -5.37 14.27 3.48
N PRO A 316 -6.61 14.30 4.01
CA PRO A 316 -7.64 15.23 3.55
C PRO A 316 -7.20 16.69 3.60
N TYR A 317 -7.79 17.52 2.75
CA TYR A 317 -7.55 18.97 2.66
C TYR A 317 -6.10 19.34 2.37
N THR A 318 -5.37 18.46 1.67
CA THR A 318 -4.02 18.77 1.20
C THR A 318 -4.08 19.80 0.07
N PRO A 319 -3.36 20.94 0.15
CA PRO A 319 -3.38 21.94 -0.90
C PRO A 319 -2.91 21.39 -2.24
N LEU A 320 -3.71 21.55 -3.30
CA LEU A 320 -3.34 21.14 -4.67
C LEU A 320 -2.03 21.79 -5.15
N ALA A 321 -1.73 23.00 -4.66
CA ALA A 321 -0.48 23.69 -4.98
C ALA A 321 0.75 22.91 -4.51
N ASN A 322 0.67 22.18 -3.39
CA ASN A 322 1.76 21.36 -2.89
C ASN A 322 1.92 20.09 -3.71
N ILE A 323 0.81 19.46 -4.11
CA ILE A 323 0.85 18.30 -5.03
C ILE A 323 1.45 18.73 -6.38
N ASN A 324 1.07 19.90 -6.90
CA ASN A 324 1.65 20.43 -8.13
C ASN A 324 3.16 20.70 -7.97
N ALA A 325 3.58 21.28 -6.86
CA ALA A 325 5.00 21.54 -6.57
C ALA A 325 5.85 20.25 -6.51
N PHE A 326 5.28 19.16 -5.99
CA PHE A 326 5.89 17.82 -6.03
C PHE A 326 6.15 17.35 -7.47
N TYR A 327 5.16 17.46 -8.37
CA TYR A 327 5.33 17.07 -9.76
C TYR A 327 6.27 18.01 -10.53
N THR A 328 6.21 19.32 -10.27
CA THR A 328 7.15 20.29 -10.87
C THR A 328 8.60 20.01 -10.46
N ALA A 329 8.86 19.66 -9.21
CA ALA A 329 10.20 19.25 -8.77
C ALA A 329 10.72 18.03 -9.54
N LEU A 330 9.86 17.01 -9.72
CA LEU A 330 10.22 15.80 -10.47
C LEU A 330 10.52 16.11 -11.94
N GLU A 331 9.71 16.95 -12.57
CA GLU A 331 9.91 17.38 -13.95
C GLU A 331 11.26 18.09 -14.12
N GLU A 332 11.55 19.10 -13.29
CA GLU A 332 12.82 19.83 -13.32
C GLU A 332 14.02 18.91 -13.08
N PHE A 333 13.94 18.02 -12.10
CA PHE A 333 15.01 17.05 -11.85
C PHE A 333 15.28 16.16 -13.07
N ASN A 334 14.23 15.67 -13.72
CA ASN A 334 14.35 14.82 -14.90
C ASN A 334 14.85 15.57 -16.15
N GLU A 335 14.55 16.87 -16.29
CA GLU A 335 15.08 17.68 -17.39
C GLU A 335 16.60 17.84 -17.33
N THR A 336 17.17 17.92 -16.12
CA THR A 336 18.63 18.03 -15.92
C THR A 336 19.39 16.73 -16.20
N ARG A 337 18.70 15.59 -16.33
CA ARG A 337 19.27 14.25 -16.57
C ARG A 337 19.18 13.78 -18.03
N ASN A 338 18.69 14.64 -18.94
CA ASN A 338 18.62 14.35 -20.38
C ASN A 338 20.01 14.27 -21.01
#